data_AF-A0AB36RKH0-F1
#
_entry.id   AF-A0AB36RKH0-F1
#
_cell.length_a   1.000
_cell.length_b   1.000
_cell.length_c   1.000
_cell.angle_alpha   90.00
_cell.angle_beta   90.00
_cell.angle_gamma   90.00
#
_symmetry.space_group_name_H-M   'P 1'
#
loop_
_entity.id
_entity.type
_entity.pdbx_description
1 polymer ?
#
loop_
_entity_poly.entity_id
_entity_poly.type
_entity_poly.pdbx_seq_one_letter_code
_entity_poly.pdbx_strand_id
1 'polypeptide(L)'
;MRLYTLGFSHKSAEEFFDILRESGARRVVDIRRSNTNQLAGFTKKDDLRYFLKVILDMPYTHEVSLAPSADLMHAYRHDEIAFDDFARKLRAEYDAGEVSSLDQSLFSDAVLLCSEADPSTCHRLVAAEYLAEAWDDVEVVHL
;
A
#
# COMPACT_ATOMS: atom_id res chain seq x y z
N MET A 1 13.26 1.63 -11.10
CA MET A 1 12.92 0.44 -10.28
C MET A 1 11.49 0.01 -10.57
N ARG A 2 11.06 -1.18 -10.13
CA ARG A 2 9.64 -1.55 -10.12
C ARG A 2 9.02 -1.32 -8.75
N LEU A 3 7.83 -0.74 -8.75
CA LEU A 3 6.98 -0.58 -7.58
C LEU A 3 5.66 -1.30 -7.86
N TYR A 4 5.42 -2.38 -7.14
CA TYR A 4 4.19 -3.14 -7.24
C TYR A 4 3.13 -2.56 -6.30
N THR A 5 1.86 -2.82 -6.58
CA THR A 5 0.77 -2.48 -5.65
C THR A 5 -0.23 -3.61 -5.58
N LEU A 6 -0.75 -3.92 -4.39
CA LEU A 6 -1.72 -4.99 -4.18
C LEU A 6 -2.69 -4.64 -3.07
N GLY A 7 -3.93 -5.11 -3.17
CA GLY A 7 -4.92 -5.00 -2.10
C GLY A 7 -5.48 -6.36 -1.74
N PHE A 8 -5.75 -6.58 -0.46
CA PHE A 8 -6.10 -7.89 0.05
C PHE A 8 -7.59 -8.22 0.02
N SER A 9 -8.48 -7.21 -0.07
CA SER A 9 -9.92 -7.48 -0.05
C SER A 9 -10.36 -8.30 -1.26
N HIS A 10 -11.36 -9.16 -1.05
CA HIS A 10 -11.90 -10.11 -2.03
C HIS A 10 -10.87 -11.13 -2.56
N LYS A 11 -9.79 -11.37 -1.80
CA LYS A 11 -8.83 -12.44 -2.08
C LYS A 11 -8.76 -13.38 -0.88
N SER A 12 -8.67 -14.67 -1.17
CA SER A 12 -8.24 -15.67 -0.20
C SER A 12 -6.74 -15.51 0.11
N ALA A 13 -6.28 -16.16 1.17
CA ALA A 13 -4.85 -16.20 1.48
C ALA A 13 -4.05 -16.85 0.34
N GLU A 14 -4.55 -17.94 -0.23
CA GLU A 14 -3.94 -18.65 -1.36
C GLU A 14 -3.73 -17.71 -2.55
N GLU A 15 -4.81 -17.08 -3.05
CA GLU A 15 -4.72 -16.12 -4.16
C GLU A 15 -3.76 -14.98 -3.87
N PHE A 16 -3.78 -14.41 -2.65
CA PHE A 16 -2.89 -13.32 -2.27
C PHE A 16 -1.42 -13.73 -2.31
N PHE A 17 -1.06 -14.88 -1.71
CA PHE A 17 0.33 -15.33 -1.68
C PHE A 17 0.81 -15.84 -3.03
N ASP A 18 -0.07 -16.40 -3.86
CA ASP A 18 0.26 -16.82 -5.23
C ASP A 18 0.53 -15.62 -6.12
N ILE A 19 -0.30 -14.56 -6.07
CA ILE A 19 -0.03 -13.30 -6.77
C ILE A 19 1.35 -12.74 -6.39
N LEU A 20 1.67 -12.72 -5.09
CA LEU A 20 2.99 -12.24 -4.64
C LEU A 20 4.13 -13.13 -5.15
N ARG A 21 3.95 -14.46 -5.13
CA ARG A 21 4.96 -15.42 -5.60
C ARG A 21 5.24 -15.30 -7.09
N GLU A 22 4.18 -15.11 -7.88
CA GLU A 22 4.25 -14.99 -9.34
C GLU A 22 4.71 -13.60 -9.77
N SER A 23 4.59 -12.60 -8.89
CA SER A 23 5.14 -11.28 -9.11
C SER A 23 6.68 -11.26 -9.01
N GLY A 24 7.29 -10.17 -9.46
CA GLY A 24 8.71 -9.88 -9.21
C GLY A 24 8.99 -9.23 -7.86
N ALA A 25 7.98 -9.07 -7.00
CA ALA A 25 8.13 -8.35 -5.73
C ALA A 25 9.00 -9.13 -4.74
N ARG A 26 9.82 -8.41 -3.98
CA ARG A 26 10.78 -8.96 -3.01
C ARG A 26 10.45 -8.60 -1.57
N ARG A 27 9.55 -7.63 -1.34
CA ARG A 27 9.09 -7.26 0.00
C ARG A 27 7.70 -6.63 -0.02
N VAL A 28 7.05 -6.61 1.13
CA VAL A 28 5.76 -5.94 1.34
C VAL A 28 5.96 -4.68 2.18
N VAL A 29 5.46 -3.56 1.67
CA VAL A 29 5.33 -2.30 2.40
C VAL A 29 3.84 -2.07 2.65
N ASP A 30 3.41 -2.30 3.89
CA ASP A 30 2.05 -2.08 4.33
C ASP A 30 1.81 -0.59 4.56
N ILE A 31 0.91 0.01 3.78
CA ILE A 31 0.57 1.43 3.87
C ILE A 31 -0.80 1.65 4.52
N ARG A 32 -1.36 0.63 5.18
CA ARG A 32 -2.64 0.73 5.89
C ARG A 32 -2.44 1.46 7.20
N ARG A 33 -3.31 2.44 7.49
CA ARG A 33 -3.34 3.10 8.81
C ARG A 33 -3.69 2.12 9.94
N SER A 34 -4.60 1.18 9.69
CA SER A 34 -5.03 0.17 10.66
C SER A 34 -4.89 -1.22 10.07
N ASN A 35 -3.97 -2.02 10.63
CA ASN A 35 -3.64 -3.37 10.14
C ASN A 35 -3.73 -4.46 11.22
N THR A 36 -4.29 -4.16 12.39
CA THR A 36 -4.43 -5.11 13.51
C THR A 36 -5.88 -5.53 13.79
N ASN A 37 -6.85 -4.98 13.06
CA ASN A 37 -8.26 -5.27 13.26
C ASN A 37 -8.61 -6.71 12.86
N GLN A 38 -9.70 -7.26 13.43
CA GLN A 38 -10.12 -8.64 13.18
C GLN A 38 -10.60 -8.86 11.73
N LEU A 39 -11.01 -7.80 11.04
CA LEU A 39 -11.45 -7.85 9.65
C LEU A 39 -10.28 -7.94 8.66
N ALA A 40 -9.03 -7.76 9.12
CA ALA A 40 -7.84 -7.93 8.30
C ALA A 40 -7.58 -9.40 7.93
N GLY A 41 -8.30 -10.36 8.51
CA GLY A 41 -8.16 -11.79 8.19
C GLY A 41 -6.71 -12.25 8.29
N PHE A 42 -6.22 -12.95 7.26
CA PHE A 42 -4.82 -13.41 7.17
C PHE A 42 -3.80 -12.27 7.02
N THR A 43 -4.25 -11.03 6.76
CA THR A 43 -3.40 -9.85 6.63
C THR A 43 -3.25 -9.04 7.92
N LYS A 44 -3.67 -9.58 9.07
CA LYS A 44 -3.39 -8.96 10.36
C LYS A 44 -1.88 -8.85 10.55
N LYS A 45 -1.39 -7.68 10.99
CA LYS A 45 0.04 -7.30 11.01
C LYS A 45 1.01 -8.42 11.38
N ASP A 46 0.87 -9.03 12.55
CA ASP A 46 1.81 -10.06 13.01
C ASP A 46 1.69 -11.37 12.23
N ASP A 47 0.46 -11.76 11.87
CA ASP A 47 0.19 -12.97 11.10
C ASP A 47 0.73 -12.81 9.67
N LEU A 48 0.46 -11.67 9.03
CA LEU A 48 0.98 -11.33 7.70
C LEU A 48 2.51 -11.32 7.68
N ARG A 49 3.15 -10.67 8.65
CA ARG A 49 4.61 -10.64 8.78
C ARG A 49 5.18 -12.06 8.90
N TYR A 50 4.54 -12.92 9.69
CA TYR A 50 4.96 -14.31 9.84
C TYR A 50 4.76 -15.12 8.56
N PHE A 51 3.58 -15.03 7.92
CA PHE A 51 3.26 -15.74 6.70
C PHE A 51 4.15 -15.35 5.52
N LEU A 52 4.41 -14.05 5.32
CA LEU A 52 5.33 -13.57 4.28
C LEU A 52 6.73 -14.17 4.44
N LYS A 53 7.23 -14.22 5.68
CA LYS A 53 8.52 -14.83 5.99
C LYS A 53 8.52 -16.34 5.71
N VAL A 54 7.49 -17.06 6.14
CA VAL A 54 7.48 -18.53 6.05
C VAL A 54 7.15 -19.04 4.65
N ILE A 55 6.27 -18.36 3.92
CA ILE A 55 5.79 -18.81 2.60
C ILE A 55 6.69 -18.30 1.47
N LEU A 56 7.18 -17.05 1.57
CA LEU A 56 7.85 -16.36 0.47
C LEU A 56 9.24 -15.82 0.83
N ASP A 57 9.68 -15.94 2.09
CA ASP A 57 10.89 -15.30 2.62
C ASP A 57 10.93 -13.78 2.33
N MET A 58 9.76 -13.14 2.32
CA MET A 58 9.63 -11.71 2.02
C MET A 58 9.66 -10.86 3.30
N PRO A 59 10.53 -9.82 3.36
CA PRO A 59 10.47 -8.82 4.41
C PRO A 59 9.14 -8.05 4.41
N TYR A 60 8.75 -7.61 5.59
CA TYR A 60 7.55 -6.82 5.82
C TYR A 60 7.91 -5.53 6.59
N THR A 61 7.46 -4.40 6.06
CA THR A 61 7.59 -3.08 6.69
C THR A 61 6.22 -2.42 6.76
N HIS A 62 5.93 -1.71 7.86
CA HIS A 62 4.71 -0.92 8.01
C HIS A 62 5.07 0.56 7.87
N GLU A 63 4.65 1.19 6.76
CA GLU A 63 4.96 2.58 6.43
C GLU A 63 3.70 3.45 6.53
N VAL A 64 3.46 4.01 7.71
CA VAL A 64 2.24 4.77 8.01
C VAL A 64 2.26 6.17 7.39
N SER A 65 3.44 6.71 7.01
CA SER A 65 3.52 8.03 6.37
C SER A 65 2.78 8.09 5.03
N LEU A 66 2.64 6.95 4.35
CA LEU A 66 1.87 6.80 3.11
C LEU A 66 0.37 6.54 3.34
N ALA A 67 -0.06 6.37 4.59
CA ALA A 67 -1.45 6.10 4.92
C ALA A 67 -2.26 7.42 5.06
N PRO A 68 -3.41 7.57 4.39
CA PRO A 68 -4.26 8.75 4.54
C PRO A 68 -4.66 8.99 5.99
N SER A 69 -4.78 10.24 6.43
CA SER A 69 -5.29 10.55 7.77
C SER A 69 -6.64 9.90 8.07
N ALA A 70 -6.92 9.67 9.37
CA ALA A 70 -8.18 9.05 9.77
C ALA A 70 -9.39 9.88 9.32
N ASP A 71 -9.28 11.20 9.40
CA ASP A 71 -10.33 12.15 9.01
C ASP A 71 -10.51 12.17 7.49
N LEU A 72 -9.41 12.22 6.73
CA LEU A 72 -9.48 12.19 5.27
C LEU A 72 -10.10 10.88 4.76
N MET A 73 -9.68 9.74 5.32
CA MET A 73 -10.25 8.45 4.97
C MET A 73 -11.70 8.30 5.44
N HIS A 74 -12.09 8.93 6.55
CA HIS A 74 -13.48 8.98 7.00
C HIS A 74 -14.34 9.73 5.98
N ALA A 75 -13.95 10.95 5.61
CA ALA A 75 -14.68 11.77 4.65
C ALA A 75 -14.86 11.04 3.31
N TYR A 76 -13.81 10.38 2.81
CA TYR A 76 -13.88 9.63 1.56
C TYR A 76 -14.82 8.42 1.65
N ARG A 77 -14.77 7.64 2.74
CA ARG A 77 -15.64 6.45 2.91
C ARG A 77 -17.12 6.77 3.13
N HIS A 78 -17.45 8.00 3.53
CA HIS A 78 -18.83 8.44 3.73
C HIS A 78 -19.32 9.33 2.58
N ASP A 79 -18.65 9.28 1.42
CA ASP A 79 -19.00 10.02 0.21
C ASP A 79 -19.07 11.55 0.42
N GLU A 80 -18.38 12.08 1.44
CA GLU A 80 -18.33 13.52 1.72
C GLU A 80 -17.42 14.26 0.72
N ILE A 81 -16.48 13.54 0.10
CA ILE A 81 -15.56 14.04 -0.92
C ILE A 81 -15.40 13.02 -2.05
N ALA A 82 -15.24 13.52 -3.28
CA ALA A 82 -14.92 12.68 -4.44
C ALA A 82 -13.45 12.21 -4.40
N PHE A 83 -13.13 11.19 -5.20
CA PHE A 83 -11.77 10.63 -5.27
C PHE A 83 -10.71 11.69 -5.65
N ASP A 84 -11.00 12.57 -6.61
CA ASP A 84 -10.05 13.62 -7.01
C ASP A 84 -9.71 14.57 -5.85
N ASP A 85 -10.70 14.93 -5.03
CA ASP A 85 -10.50 15.73 -3.83
C ASP A 85 -9.74 14.98 -2.75
N PHE A 86 -10.04 13.70 -2.58
CA PHE A 86 -9.30 12.81 -1.69
C PHE A 86 -7.83 12.71 -2.10
N ALA A 87 -7.53 12.44 -3.37
CA ALA A 87 -6.18 12.30 -3.90
C ALA A 87 -5.38 13.60 -3.74
N ARG A 88 -5.98 14.75 -4.07
CA ARG A 88 -5.36 16.07 -3.86
C ARG A 88 -5.02 16.33 -2.40
N LYS A 89 -5.95 16.04 -1.48
CA LYS A 89 -5.72 16.23 -0.04
C LYS A 89 -4.67 15.28 0.50
N LEU A 90 -4.65 14.03 0.04
CA LEU A 90 -3.67 13.03 0.44
C LEU A 90 -2.26 13.43 -0.01
N ARG A 91 -2.10 13.93 -1.24
CA ARG A 91 -0.82 14.49 -1.71
C ARG A 91 -0.36 15.65 -0.84
N ALA A 92 -1.27 16.54 -0.43
CA ALA A 92 -0.92 17.61 0.50
C ALA A 92 -0.50 17.09 1.89
N GLU A 93 -1.04 15.96 2.36
CA GLU A 93 -0.55 15.30 3.59
C GLU A 93 0.88 14.74 3.40
N TYR A 94 1.19 14.21 2.21
CA TYR A 94 2.55 13.75 1.89
C TYR A 94 3.56 14.88 1.82
N ASP A 95 3.20 15.99 1.16
CA ASP A 95 4.03 17.19 1.03
C ASP A 95 4.33 17.83 2.39
N ALA A 96 3.33 17.85 3.29
CA ALA A 96 3.48 18.39 4.63
C ALA A 96 4.20 17.44 5.60
N GLY A 97 4.28 16.16 5.24
CA GLY A 97 4.94 15.12 6.02
C GLY A 97 6.38 14.88 5.58
N GLU A 98 6.87 13.68 5.90
CA GLU A 98 8.24 13.23 5.63
C GLU A 98 8.29 12.21 4.48
N VAL A 99 7.27 12.18 3.61
CA VAL A 99 7.22 11.20 2.51
C VAL A 99 8.36 11.45 1.51
N SER A 100 8.73 12.71 1.30
CA SER A 100 9.86 13.11 0.45
C SER A 100 11.23 12.68 0.98
N SER A 101 11.34 12.34 2.28
CA SER A 101 12.58 11.90 2.93
C SER A 101 12.67 10.37 3.07
N LEU A 102 11.69 9.63 2.54
CA LEU A 102 11.70 8.17 2.55
C LEU A 102 12.88 7.59 1.77
N ASP A 103 13.47 6.53 2.32
CA ASP A 103 14.53 5.79 1.65
C ASP A 103 13.96 4.99 0.47
N GLN A 104 14.24 5.46 -0.74
CA GLN A 104 13.90 4.84 -2.03
C GLN A 104 14.28 3.34 -2.08
N SER A 105 15.35 2.93 -1.40
CA SER A 105 15.81 1.53 -1.39
C SER A 105 14.78 0.57 -0.79
N LEU A 106 13.91 1.06 0.11
CA LEU A 106 12.81 0.31 0.70
C LEU A 106 11.69 0.01 -0.30
N PHE A 107 11.64 0.72 -1.43
CA PHE A 107 10.55 0.61 -2.39
C PHE A 107 10.93 -0.12 -3.69
N SER A 108 12.23 -0.37 -3.90
CA SER A 108 12.70 -1.17 -5.04
C SER A 108 12.19 -2.61 -4.96
N ASP A 109 11.47 -3.04 -6.00
CA ASP A 109 10.78 -4.33 -6.09
C ASP A 109 9.85 -4.59 -4.90
N ALA A 110 9.32 -3.53 -4.27
CA ALA A 110 8.37 -3.66 -3.17
C ALA A 110 6.94 -3.69 -3.69
N VAL A 111 6.03 -4.30 -2.92
CA VAL A 111 4.59 -4.15 -3.12
C VAL A 111 4.00 -3.23 -2.05
N LEU A 112 3.33 -2.17 -2.48
CA LEU A 112 2.49 -1.35 -1.60
C LEU A 112 1.19 -2.11 -1.31
N LEU A 113 0.96 -2.44 -0.05
CA LEU A 113 -0.23 -3.16 0.39
C LEU A 113 -1.28 -2.22 0.96
N CYS A 114 -2.49 -2.24 0.39
CA CYS A 114 -3.67 -1.59 0.94
C CYS A 114 -4.84 -2.57 1.17
N SER A 115 -6.00 -2.03 1.58
CA SER A 115 -7.18 -2.86 1.85
C SER A 115 -8.04 -3.12 0.61
N GLU A 116 -8.22 -2.10 -0.23
CA GLU A 116 -9.18 -2.05 -1.33
C GLU A 116 -8.81 -3.02 -2.46
N ALA A 117 -9.79 -3.70 -3.05
CA ALA A 117 -9.53 -4.61 -4.17
C ALA A 117 -9.12 -3.84 -5.45
N ASP A 118 -9.89 -2.81 -5.78
CA ASP A 118 -9.73 -1.99 -6.99
C ASP A 118 -8.61 -0.96 -6.83
N PRO A 119 -7.59 -0.95 -7.71
CA PRO A 119 -6.54 0.07 -7.68
C PRO A 119 -7.02 1.46 -8.12
N SER A 120 -8.08 1.57 -8.91
CA SER A 120 -8.43 2.80 -9.64
C SER A 120 -8.85 3.98 -8.76
N THR A 121 -9.40 3.72 -7.57
CA THR A 121 -9.90 4.75 -6.65
C THR A 121 -9.53 4.46 -5.20
N CYS A 122 -8.24 4.25 -4.93
CA CYS A 122 -7.74 3.95 -3.59
C CYS A 122 -6.42 4.66 -3.28
N HIS A 123 -6.05 4.69 -2.00
CA HIS A 123 -4.86 5.40 -1.54
C HIS A 123 -3.54 4.81 -2.05
N ARG A 124 -3.48 3.51 -2.39
CA ARG A 124 -2.26 2.93 -2.98
C ARG A 124 -1.93 3.51 -4.35
N LEU A 125 -2.93 3.94 -5.12
CA LEU A 125 -2.71 4.61 -6.41
C LEU A 125 -2.02 5.95 -6.18
N VAL A 126 -2.59 6.77 -5.31
CA VAL A 126 -2.05 8.10 -4.97
C VAL A 126 -0.63 7.98 -4.40
N ALA A 127 -0.38 7.00 -3.52
CA ALA A 127 0.96 6.73 -2.99
C ALA A 127 1.94 6.31 -4.09
N ALA A 128 1.55 5.37 -4.96
CA ALA A 128 2.44 4.87 -6.02
C ALA A 128 2.79 5.97 -7.03
N GLU A 129 1.82 6.79 -7.44
CA GLU A 129 2.04 7.92 -8.34
C GLU A 129 2.92 8.99 -7.69
N TYR A 130 2.66 9.35 -6.43
CA TYR A 130 3.45 10.33 -5.71
C TYR A 130 4.93 9.90 -5.61
N LEU A 131 5.18 8.63 -5.29
CA LEU A 131 6.54 8.09 -5.22
C LEU A 131 7.20 8.02 -6.62
N ALA A 132 6.43 7.70 -7.66
CA ALA A 132 6.94 7.66 -9.03
C ALA A 132 7.25 9.04 -9.60
N GLU A 133 6.60 10.09 -9.12
CA GLU A 133 6.93 11.49 -9.46
C GLU A 133 8.13 12.01 -8.65
N ALA A 134 8.28 11.56 -7.40
CA ALA A 134 9.38 11.96 -6.53
C ALA A 134 10.72 11.31 -6.90
N TRP A 135 10.69 10.17 -7.61
CA TRP A 135 11.86 9.37 -7.94
C TRP A 135 11.96 9.09 -9.44
N ASP A 136 13.17 9.17 -9.98
CA ASP A 136 13.42 8.86 -11.38
C ASP A 136 13.21 7.35 -11.68
N ASP A 137 12.70 7.06 -12.89
CA ASP A 137 12.58 5.71 -13.48
C ASP A 137 11.77 4.68 -12.65
N VAL A 138 10.66 5.07 -12.01
CA VAL A 138 9.75 4.13 -11.33
C VAL A 138 8.69 3.58 -12.28
N GLU A 139 8.68 2.27 -12.48
CA GLU A 139 7.61 1.54 -13.17
C GLU A 139 6.59 1.04 -12.13
N VAL A 140 5.36 1.58 -12.16
CA VAL A 140 4.27 1.13 -11.28
C VAL A 140 3.52 -0.03 -11.93
N VAL A 141 3.36 -1.13 -11.19
CA VAL A 141 2.66 -2.34 -11.64
C VAL A 141 1.56 -2.71 -10.64
N HIS A 142 0.30 -2.67 -11.05
CA HIS A 142 -0.82 -3.10 -10.23
C HIS A 142 -1.03 -4.61 -10.37
N LEU A 143 -1.02 -5.32 -9.24
CA LEU A 143 -1.21 -6.77 -9.10
C LEU A 143 -2.65 -7.12 -8.71
#